data_AF-A0A8K0FMK3-F1
#
_entry.id   AF-A0A8K0FMK3-F1
#
_cell.length_a   1.000
_cell.length_b   1.000
_cell.length_c   1.000
_cell.angle_alpha   90.00
_cell.angle_beta   90.00
_cell.angle_gamma   90.00
#
_symmetry.space_group_name_H-M   'P 1'
#
loop_
_entity.id
_entity.type
_entity.pdbx_description
1 polymer ?
#
loop_
_entity_poly.entity_id
_entity_poly.type
_entity_poly.pdbx_seq_one_letter_code
_entity_poly.pdbx_strand_id
1 'polypeptide(L)'
;LAHRECVALYVALDDVAEDDPELAEAVCDNAKRYGRLFADAVHELLPLYKEREVSRKDVLDVYIEHRLLLEQRGRDAGDARSPQNQYPPELLRRFELYFRAPSTAKARVVRDVKADCIGKLVTVRGIVTRVTEVKPMMVVATYSCDQCGAETYQPIQSPTFMPLLMCPSRECQTNRSGGRLYLQSRGSKFVKFQELKMQEHTDQVPVGHLPRSISVAVHGENTRLAQPGDHVSITGVFLPLLKTGFRQMAQGLLSETYLEAHCIVKMNKSEEDESGAGELSEEELRQITEEDFYDKLASSIAPEIYGHEDVKKALLLLLVGGVDRNPHGMKIRGNINICLMGDPGVAKSQLLSYIDRLAPRSQYTTGRGSSGVGLTAAVLRDPLTGELALEGGALVLADRGVCCIDEFDKMLEADRTAIHEVMEQQSISIAKAGVLATLNARCAILAAANPAYGRYNPKRSLEHNIQLPAALLSRFDLLWLIQD
;
A
#
# COMPACT_ATOMS: atom_id res chain seq x y z
N LEU A 1 5.55 22.85 12.81
CA LEU A 1 4.22 22.72 13.49
C LEU A 1 3.67 24.06 13.99
N ALA A 2 4.41 24.82 14.82
CA ALA A 2 3.93 26.07 15.43
C ALA A 2 3.45 27.13 14.41
N HIS A 3 4.11 27.23 13.25
CA HIS A 3 3.73 28.14 12.16
C HIS A 3 2.63 27.62 11.20
N ARG A 4 2.07 26.43 11.45
CA ARG A 4 1.03 25.78 10.61
C ARG A 4 1.46 25.56 9.15
N GLU A 5 2.73 25.20 8.94
CA GLU A 5 3.28 24.79 7.63
C GLU A 5 3.24 23.27 7.44
N CYS A 6 3.61 22.52 8.47
CA CYS A 6 3.50 21.06 8.52
C CYS A 6 2.38 20.64 9.49
N VAL A 7 1.65 19.58 9.15
CA VAL A 7 0.56 19.02 9.95
C VAL A 7 0.97 17.68 10.53
N ALA A 8 1.67 16.82 9.79
CA ALA A 8 2.30 15.62 10.31
C ALA A 8 3.65 15.90 11.00
N LEU A 9 3.86 15.26 12.15
CA LEU A 9 5.15 15.14 12.83
C LEU A 9 5.55 13.67 12.85
N TYR A 10 6.70 13.35 12.26
CA TYR A 10 7.30 12.02 12.34
C TYR A 10 8.36 12.05 13.43
N VAL A 11 8.17 11.25 14.47
CA VAL A 11 9.15 11.05 15.55
C VAL A 11 9.92 9.78 15.25
N ALA A 12 11.21 9.91 14.97
CA ALA A 12 12.09 8.76 14.84
C ALA A 12 12.38 8.18 16.22
N LEU A 13 12.18 6.87 16.37
CA LEU A 13 12.53 6.18 17.61
C LEU A 13 14.04 6.05 17.81
N ASP A 14 14.84 6.26 16.76
CA ASP A 14 16.30 6.36 16.87
C ASP A 14 16.69 7.57 17.73
N ASP A 15 16.14 8.75 17.45
CA ASP A 15 16.36 9.97 18.26
C ASP A 15 15.93 9.77 19.72
N VAL A 16 14.80 9.10 19.95
CA VAL A 16 14.31 8.79 21.30
C VAL A 16 15.24 7.81 22.01
N ALA A 17 15.81 6.85 21.29
CA ALA A 17 16.73 5.87 21.85
C ALA A 17 18.10 6.46 22.21
N GLU A 18 18.53 7.54 21.54
CA GLU A 18 19.74 8.29 21.90
C GLU A 18 19.60 8.99 23.25
N ASP A 19 18.40 9.55 23.53
CA ASP A 19 18.10 10.20 24.81
C ASP A 19 17.76 9.21 25.93
N ASP A 20 16.85 8.26 25.66
CA ASP A 20 16.37 7.26 26.62
C ASP A 20 15.98 5.93 25.93
N PRO A 21 16.81 4.88 26.02
CA PRO A 21 16.52 3.60 25.40
C PRO A 21 15.33 2.87 26.03
N GLU A 22 15.07 3.04 27.33
CA GLU A 22 13.94 2.39 28.00
C GLU A 22 12.60 2.96 27.49
N LEU A 23 12.57 4.26 27.24
CA LEU A 23 11.40 4.91 26.65
C LEU A 23 11.14 4.41 25.23
N ALA A 24 12.17 4.24 24.41
CA ALA A 24 12.04 3.73 23.05
C ALA A 24 11.42 2.31 23.04
N GLU A 25 11.86 1.42 23.93
CA GLU A 25 11.27 0.07 24.08
C GLU A 25 9.82 0.13 24.57
N ALA A 26 9.52 0.98 25.57
CA ALA A 26 8.18 1.12 26.08
C ALA A 26 7.20 1.68 25.02
N VAL A 27 7.68 2.61 24.18
CA VAL A 27 6.91 3.11 23.02
C VAL A 27 6.68 2.00 22.00
N CYS A 28 7.66 1.13 21.75
CA CYS A 28 7.48 -0.02 20.87
C CYS A 28 6.43 -1.00 21.40
N ASP A 29 6.32 -1.20 22.72
CA ASP A 29 5.35 -2.12 23.31
C ASP A 29 3.93 -1.54 23.42
N ASN A 30 3.78 -0.22 23.64
CA ASN A 30 2.48 0.43 23.78
C ASN A 30 2.39 1.79 23.09
N ALA A 31 2.62 1.78 21.78
CA ALA A 31 2.68 3.00 20.96
C ALA A 31 1.40 3.85 21.04
N LYS A 32 0.22 3.24 21.24
CA LYS A 32 -1.05 4.00 21.29
C LYS A 32 -1.16 4.88 22.52
N ARG A 33 -0.71 4.40 23.69
CA ARG A 33 -0.71 5.20 24.92
C ARG A 33 0.32 6.32 24.83
N TYR A 34 1.54 5.99 24.41
CA TYR A 34 2.60 6.98 24.27
C TYR A 34 2.28 8.01 23.20
N GLY A 35 1.66 7.62 22.08
CA GLY A 35 1.20 8.58 21.06
C GLY A 35 0.21 9.62 21.61
N ARG A 36 -0.69 9.24 22.52
CA ARG A 36 -1.59 10.20 23.19
C ARG A 36 -0.83 11.14 24.11
N LEU A 37 0.07 10.61 24.96
CA LEU A 37 0.87 11.39 25.90
C LEU A 37 1.83 12.36 25.19
N PHE A 38 2.53 11.89 24.17
CA PHE A 38 3.38 12.74 23.33
C PHE A 38 2.56 13.84 22.65
N ALA A 39 1.36 13.52 22.15
CA ALA A 39 0.50 14.53 21.55
C ALA A 39 -0.01 15.57 22.57
N ASP A 40 -0.24 15.20 23.83
CA ASP A 40 -0.53 16.16 24.90
C ASP A 40 0.68 17.05 25.20
N ALA A 41 1.86 16.46 25.40
CA ALA A 41 3.08 17.19 25.69
C ALA A 41 3.47 18.16 24.56
N VAL A 42 3.40 17.72 23.29
CA VAL A 42 3.64 18.59 22.13
C VAL A 42 2.62 19.72 22.11
N HIS A 43 1.35 19.46 22.43
CA HIS A 43 0.32 20.50 22.46
C HIS A 43 0.62 21.60 23.50
N GLU A 44 1.10 21.23 24.68
CA GLU A 44 1.48 22.18 25.73
C GLU A 44 2.73 22.99 25.38
N LEU A 45 3.67 22.40 24.64
CA LEU A 45 4.92 23.06 24.24
C LEU A 45 4.79 23.98 23.01
N LEU A 46 3.82 23.73 22.13
CA LEU A 46 3.63 24.50 20.89
C LEU A 46 3.57 26.02 21.05
N PRO A 47 2.92 26.60 22.08
CA PRO A 47 2.87 28.05 22.27
C PRO A 47 4.25 28.70 22.48
N LEU A 48 5.21 27.98 23.06
CA LEU A 48 6.56 28.50 23.35
C LEU A 48 7.37 28.73 22.07
N TYR A 49 7.12 27.92 21.04
CA TYR A 49 7.82 27.97 19.75
C TYR A 49 7.12 28.86 18.71
N LYS A 50 6.13 29.65 19.11
CA LYS A 50 5.37 30.51 18.19
C LYS A 50 6.09 31.85 17.98
N GLU A 51 7.01 31.90 17.01
CA GLU A 51 7.76 33.13 16.70
C GLU A 51 6.97 34.13 15.83
N ARG A 52 5.93 33.68 15.11
CA ARG A 52 5.13 34.50 14.18
C ARG A 52 3.64 34.34 14.42
N GLU A 53 2.89 35.42 14.25
CA GLU A 53 1.44 35.35 14.20
C GLU A 53 1.00 34.54 12.98
N VAL A 54 0.13 33.56 13.24
CA VAL A 54 -0.23 32.59 12.22
C VAL A 54 -1.45 33.09 11.46
N SER A 55 -1.36 33.13 10.14
CA SER A 55 -2.49 33.45 9.29
C SER A 55 -3.58 32.37 9.37
N ARG A 56 -4.84 32.80 9.37
CA ARG A 56 -6.01 31.91 9.34
C ARG A 56 -6.09 31.26 7.96
N LYS A 57 -5.86 29.95 7.90
CA LYS A 57 -5.91 29.20 6.63
C LYS A 57 -7.23 28.49 6.43
N ASP A 58 -7.88 28.07 7.52
CA ASP A 58 -9.06 27.19 7.47
C ASP A 58 -10.22 27.68 8.35
N VAL A 59 -11.44 27.27 8.01
CA VAL A 59 -12.66 27.50 8.79
C VAL A 59 -12.52 26.90 10.19
N LEU A 60 -11.92 25.71 10.31
CA LEU A 60 -11.66 25.08 11.60
C LEU A 60 -10.78 25.95 12.52
N ASP A 61 -9.78 26.66 11.96
CA ASP A 61 -8.92 27.57 12.74
C ASP A 61 -9.72 28.73 13.32
N VAL A 62 -10.64 29.29 12.53
CA VAL A 62 -11.51 30.39 12.97
C VAL A 62 -12.40 29.92 14.12
N TYR A 63 -12.96 28.71 14.02
CA TYR A 63 -13.73 28.11 15.12
C TYR A 63 -12.86 27.84 16.35
N ILE A 64 -11.63 27.34 16.19
CA ILE A 64 -10.70 27.10 17.29
C ILE A 64 -10.32 28.41 17.99
N GLU A 65 -9.99 29.46 17.23
CA GLU A 65 -9.69 30.78 17.80
C GLU A 65 -10.89 31.39 18.51
N HIS A 66 -12.09 31.29 17.91
CA HIS A 66 -13.32 31.75 18.56
C HIS A 66 -13.57 31.01 19.88
N ARG A 67 -13.32 29.69 19.91
CA ARG A 67 -13.43 28.86 21.13
C ARG A 67 -12.40 29.26 22.19
N LEU A 68 -11.14 29.47 21.81
CA LEU A 68 -10.08 29.94 22.71
C LEU A 68 -10.39 31.33 23.30
N LEU A 69 -10.89 32.26 22.48
CA LEU A 69 -11.30 33.59 22.95
C LEU A 69 -12.49 33.53 23.91
N LEU A 70 -13.47 32.65 23.65
CA LEU A 70 -14.58 32.39 24.57
C LEU A 70 -14.10 31.75 25.87
N GLU A 71 -13.10 30.87 25.83
CA GLU A 71 -12.52 30.26 27.03
C GLU A 71 -11.80 31.28 27.90
N GLN A 72 -11.00 32.17 27.30
CA GLN A 72 -10.31 33.25 28.01
C GLN A 72 -11.30 34.20 28.68
N ARG A 73 -12.34 34.65 27.95
CA ARG A 73 -13.41 35.49 28.53
C ARG A 73 -14.20 34.79 29.64
N GLY A 74 -14.40 33.49 29.54
CA GLY A 74 -15.09 32.69 30.55
C GLY A 74 -14.30 32.55 31.86
N ARG A 75 -12.96 32.46 31.78
CA ARG A 75 -12.09 32.45 32.97
C ARG A 75 -12.10 33.77 33.73
N ASP A 76 -12.16 34.90 33.01
CA ASP A 76 -12.22 36.24 33.63
C ASP A 76 -13.55 36.52 34.34
N ALA A 77 -14.63 35.83 33.96
CA ALA A 77 -15.97 36.03 34.51
C ALA A 77 -16.26 35.22 35.81
N GLY A 78 -15.32 34.41 36.30
CA GLY A 78 -15.49 33.60 37.51
C GLY A 78 -16.56 32.49 37.41
N ASP A 79 -17.15 32.30 36.23
CA ASP A 79 -18.17 31.30 35.99
C ASP A 79 -17.48 29.97 35.65
N ALA A 80 -17.31 29.12 36.66
CA ALA A 80 -16.73 27.79 36.50
C ALA A 80 -17.64 26.97 35.57
N ARG A 81 -17.38 27.03 34.25
CA ARG A 81 -17.98 26.12 33.28
C ARG A 81 -17.91 24.71 33.84
N SER A 82 -19.03 23.99 33.80
CA SER A 82 -19.07 22.61 34.26
C SER A 82 -17.97 21.80 33.56
N PRO A 83 -17.23 20.91 34.26
CA PRO A 83 -16.12 20.14 33.69
C PRO A 83 -16.52 19.29 32.46
N GLN A 84 -17.82 19.10 32.24
CA GLN A 84 -18.40 18.42 31.08
C GLN A 84 -18.32 19.21 29.76
N ASN A 85 -18.10 20.54 29.78
CA ASN A 85 -18.02 21.39 28.59
C ASN A 85 -16.58 21.88 28.30
N GLN A 86 -15.57 21.24 28.87
CA GLN A 86 -14.19 21.53 28.52
C GLN A 86 -13.88 21.01 27.12
N TYR A 87 -13.20 21.82 26.32
CA TYR A 87 -12.82 21.44 24.97
C TYR A 87 -11.87 20.23 25.02
N PRO A 88 -12.19 19.11 24.36
CA PRO A 88 -11.25 17.99 24.30
C PRO A 88 -9.99 18.42 23.53
N PRO A 89 -8.79 18.04 23.99
CA PRO A 89 -7.54 18.43 23.33
C PRO A 89 -7.49 17.94 21.88
N GLU A 90 -8.12 16.79 21.58
CA GLU A 90 -8.25 16.25 20.23
C GLU A 90 -8.91 17.20 19.23
N LEU A 91 -9.80 18.08 19.69
CA LEU A 91 -10.50 19.07 18.86
C LEU A 91 -9.63 20.29 18.56
N LEU A 92 -8.75 20.67 19.49
CA LEU A 92 -7.81 21.79 19.34
C LEU A 92 -6.52 21.38 18.62
N ARG A 93 -6.15 20.10 18.68
CA ARG A 93 -4.97 19.57 17.99
C ARG A 93 -5.17 19.65 16.48
N ARG A 94 -4.32 20.42 15.81
CA ARG A 94 -4.28 20.42 14.33
C ARG A 94 -3.26 19.45 13.77
N PHE A 95 -2.23 19.12 14.54
CA PHE A 95 -1.16 18.24 14.09
C PHE A 95 -1.49 16.77 14.36
N GLU A 96 -0.83 15.92 13.60
CA GLU A 96 -0.85 14.47 13.72
C GLU A 96 0.56 14.01 14.09
N LEU A 97 0.65 12.97 14.93
CA LEU A 97 1.91 12.43 15.38
C LEU A 97 2.05 10.99 14.90
N TYR A 98 3.17 10.71 14.26
CA TYR A 98 3.51 9.42 13.71
C TYR A 98 4.85 8.96 14.26
N PHE A 99 4.95 7.68 14.62
CA PHE A 99 6.21 7.07 15.00
C PHE A 99 6.85 6.41 13.78
N ARG A 100 8.14 6.66 13.58
CA ARG A 100 8.98 5.90 12.67
C ARG A 100 9.73 4.86 13.50
N ALA A 101 9.63 3.60 13.10
CA ALA A 101 10.34 2.51 13.75
C ALA A 101 11.86 2.76 13.70
N PRO A 102 12.61 2.25 14.68
CA PRO A 102 14.05 2.40 14.70
C PRO A 102 14.67 1.68 13.50
N SER A 103 15.81 2.19 13.02
CA SER A 103 16.49 1.65 11.83
C SER A 103 16.97 0.21 12.04
N THR A 104 17.17 -0.20 13.30
CA THR A 104 17.53 -1.56 13.71
C THR A 104 16.37 -2.56 13.62
N ALA A 105 15.12 -2.08 13.55
CA ALA A 105 13.95 -2.95 13.52
C ALA A 105 13.86 -3.70 12.18
N LYS A 106 14.07 -5.01 12.25
CA LYS A 106 13.86 -5.89 11.09
C LYS A 106 12.38 -5.93 10.74
N ALA A 107 12.09 -5.74 9.46
CA ALA A 107 10.75 -5.94 8.94
C ALA A 107 10.30 -7.38 9.13
N ARG A 108 9.09 -7.54 9.68
CA ARG A 108 8.44 -8.84 9.88
C ARG A 108 7.57 -9.17 8.68
N VAL A 109 7.41 -10.46 8.43
CA VAL A 109 6.43 -10.99 7.49
C VAL A 109 5.05 -10.90 8.14
N VAL A 110 3.99 -10.67 7.36
CA VAL A 110 2.60 -10.63 7.87
C VAL A 110 2.27 -11.92 8.65
N ARG A 111 2.82 -13.07 8.24
CA ARG A 111 2.65 -14.38 8.87
C ARG A 111 3.14 -14.45 10.31
N ASP A 112 4.21 -13.73 10.60
CA ASP A 112 4.88 -13.73 11.90
C ASP A 112 4.19 -12.79 12.90
N VAL A 113 3.23 -11.98 12.43
CA VAL A 113 2.39 -11.15 13.28
C VAL A 113 1.38 -12.05 14.01
N LYS A 114 1.77 -12.46 15.22
CA LYS A 114 0.97 -13.30 16.14
C LYS A 114 0.38 -12.46 17.28
N ALA A 115 -0.28 -13.13 18.23
CA ALA A 115 -0.89 -12.51 19.40
C ALA A 115 0.08 -11.64 20.22
N ASP A 116 1.37 -12.00 20.27
CA ASP A 116 2.40 -11.25 21.01
C ASP A 116 2.65 -9.84 20.45
N CYS A 117 2.21 -9.58 19.21
CA CYS A 117 2.40 -8.30 18.55
C CYS A 117 1.24 -7.31 18.82
N ILE A 118 0.20 -7.71 19.56
CA ILE A 118 -0.95 -6.84 19.84
C ILE A 118 -0.49 -5.63 20.67
N GLY A 119 -0.79 -4.43 20.18
CA GLY A 119 -0.43 -3.16 20.81
C GLY A 119 1.00 -2.69 20.52
N LYS A 120 1.84 -3.54 19.92
CA LYS A 120 3.22 -3.21 19.57
C LYS A 120 3.32 -2.47 18.25
N LEU A 121 4.35 -1.63 18.13
CA LEU A 121 4.75 -1.01 16.87
C LEU A 121 5.54 -2.04 16.03
N VAL A 122 4.97 -2.45 14.91
CA VAL A 122 5.57 -3.45 14.02
C VAL A 122 5.74 -2.88 12.62
N THR A 123 6.90 -3.14 12.04
CA THR A 123 7.20 -2.90 10.62
C THR A 123 6.88 -4.14 9.82
N VAL A 124 5.92 -4.06 8.90
CA VAL A 124 5.51 -5.17 8.05
C VAL A 124 5.77 -4.80 6.59
N ARG A 125 6.44 -5.70 5.86
CA ARG A 125 6.65 -5.56 4.42
C ARG A 125 5.60 -6.36 3.65
N GLY A 126 5.09 -5.78 2.58
CA GLY A 126 4.12 -6.46 1.72
C GLY A 126 3.78 -5.68 0.47
N ILE A 127 2.90 -6.25 -0.33
CA ILE A 127 2.39 -5.67 -1.57
C ILE A 127 0.98 -5.17 -1.30
N VAL A 128 0.68 -3.93 -1.71
CA VAL A 128 -0.69 -3.41 -1.60
C VAL A 128 -1.54 -4.02 -2.71
N THR A 129 -2.58 -4.77 -2.36
CA THR A 129 -3.45 -5.42 -3.34
C THR A 129 -4.70 -4.60 -3.62
N ARG A 130 -5.27 -3.99 -2.58
CA ARG A 130 -6.52 -3.23 -2.66
C ARG A 130 -6.39 -1.91 -1.94
N VAL A 131 -6.92 -0.87 -2.57
CA VAL A 131 -6.93 0.49 -2.06
C VAL A 131 -8.33 1.07 -2.18
N THR A 132 -8.85 1.60 -1.08
CA THR A 132 -10.13 2.33 -1.07
C THR A 132 -9.91 3.83 -1.32
N GLU A 133 -10.97 4.55 -1.66
CA GLU A 133 -10.93 6.01 -1.76
C GLU A 133 -10.84 6.67 -0.38
N VAL A 134 -10.33 7.91 -0.34
CA VAL A 134 -10.18 8.66 0.92
C VAL A 134 -11.53 9.17 1.41
N LYS A 135 -11.86 8.86 2.65
CA LYS A 135 -13.09 9.27 3.33
C LYS A 135 -12.80 10.21 4.50
N PRO A 136 -13.71 11.14 4.83
CA PRO A 136 -13.62 11.89 6.07
C PRO A 136 -14.13 11.02 7.23
N MET A 137 -13.24 10.66 8.16
CA MET A 137 -13.58 10.04 9.45
C MET A 137 -13.76 11.12 10.51
N MET A 138 -14.87 11.08 11.24
CA MET A 138 -15.16 12.03 12.32
C MET A 138 -14.43 11.61 13.59
N VAL A 139 -13.65 12.51 14.19
CA VAL A 139 -12.94 12.26 15.46
C VAL A 139 -13.69 12.88 16.63
N VAL A 140 -14.18 14.11 16.45
CA VAL A 140 -14.97 14.81 17.47
C VAL A 140 -16.23 15.36 16.83
N ALA A 141 -17.38 14.87 17.29
CA ALA A 141 -18.69 15.42 16.97
C ALA A 141 -19.02 16.58 17.91
N THR A 142 -19.37 17.73 17.33
CA THR A 142 -19.91 18.87 18.09
C THR A 142 -21.41 18.95 17.87
N TYR A 143 -22.19 18.97 18.95
CA TYR A 143 -23.63 19.19 18.91
C TYR A 143 -23.99 20.50 19.58
N SER A 144 -24.90 21.25 18.97
CA SER A 144 -25.46 22.47 19.50
C SER A 144 -26.92 22.25 19.91
N CYS A 145 -27.32 22.83 21.04
CA CYS A 145 -28.69 22.75 21.52
C CYS A 145 -29.52 23.94 21.02
N ASP A 146 -30.76 23.69 20.57
CA ASP A 146 -31.67 24.73 20.09
C ASP A 146 -32.13 25.71 21.18
N GLN A 147 -32.22 25.24 22.43
CA GLN A 147 -32.80 26.03 23.53
C GLN A 147 -31.76 26.75 24.38
N CYS A 148 -30.69 26.06 24.80
CA CYS A 148 -29.64 26.65 25.63
C CYS A 148 -28.44 27.17 24.83
N GLY A 149 -28.35 26.86 23.52
CA GLY A 149 -27.19 27.25 22.70
C GLY A 149 -25.88 26.59 23.11
N ALA A 150 -25.89 25.68 24.11
CA ALA A 150 -24.67 25.02 24.57
C ALA A 150 -24.13 24.05 23.50
N GLU A 151 -22.82 24.14 23.24
CA GLU A 151 -22.07 23.17 22.46
C GLU A 151 -21.64 22.00 23.36
N THR A 152 -21.86 20.77 22.88
CA THR A 152 -21.44 19.53 23.54
C THR A 152 -20.54 18.75 22.60
N TYR A 153 -19.46 18.19 23.15
CA TYR A 153 -18.42 17.51 22.38
C TYR A 153 -18.42 16.02 22.71
N GLN A 154 -18.53 15.19 21.69
CA GLN A 154 -18.44 13.74 21.82
C GLN A 154 -17.22 13.25 21.02
N PRO A 155 -16.15 12.77 21.68
CA PRO A 155 -15.05 12.11 21.00
C PRO A 155 -15.50 10.72 20.53
N ILE A 156 -15.19 10.37 19.28
CA ILE A 156 -15.57 9.12 18.63
C ILE A 156 -14.30 8.32 18.41
N GLN A 157 -14.18 7.19 19.11
CA GLN A 157 -13.04 6.26 18.95
C GLN A 157 -13.41 4.99 18.18
N SER A 158 -14.70 4.67 18.10
CA SER A 158 -15.23 3.48 17.44
C SER A 158 -15.82 3.80 16.07
N PRO A 159 -15.80 2.85 15.12
CA PRO A 159 -16.40 3.04 13.80
C PRO A 159 -17.93 3.21 13.86
N THR A 160 -18.55 2.71 14.92
CA THR A 160 -19.98 2.86 15.19
C THR A 160 -20.15 3.67 16.46
N PHE A 161 -20.99 4.71 16.41
CA PHE A 161 -21.34 5.52 17.58
C PHE A 161 -22.82 5.90 17.52
N MET A 162 -23.39 6.19 18.69
CA MET A 162 -24.75 6.72 18.80
C MET A 162 -24.67 8.22 19.09
N PRO A 163 -25.34 9.07 18.29
CA PRO A 163 -25.36 10.49 18.53
C PRO A 163 -26.13 10.82 19.81
N LEU A 164 -25.65 11.83 20.53
CA LEU A 164 -26.37 12.39 21.67
C LEU A 164 -27.58 13.17 21.17
N LEU A 165 -28.79 12.75 21.57
CA LEU A 165 -30.04 13.40 21.18
C LEU A 165 -30.52 14.45 22.19
N MET A 166 -30.21 14.24 23.47
CA MET A 166 -30.64 15.13 24.56
C MET A 166 -29.46 15.89 25.13
N CYS A 167 -29.67 17.18 25.41
CA CYS A 167 -28.64 18.03 25.96
C CYS A 167 -28.30 17.64 27.42
N PRO A 168 -27.03 17.29 27.74
CA PRO A 168 -26.58 17.09 29.12
C PRO A 168 -26.36 18.40 29.90
N SER A 169 -26.59 19.58 29.32
CA SER A 169 -26.31 20.85 29.98
C SER A 169 -27.17 21.05 31.24
N ARG A 170 -26.58 21.68 32.26
CA ARG A 170 -27.26 21.99 33.53
C ARG A 170 -28.48 22.89 33.32
N GLU A 171 -28.43 23.82 32.37
CA GLU A 171 -29.56 24.71 32.05
C GLU A 171 -30.76 23.92 31.52
N CYS A 172 -30.56 22.99 30.58
CA CYS A 172 -31.65 22.16 30.06
C CYS A 172 -32.13 21.12 31.06
N GLN A 173 -31.26 20.61 31.94
CA GLN A 173 -31.66 19.70 33.02
C GLN A 173 -32.50 20.40 34.09
N THR A 174 -32.10 21.62 34.46
CA THR A 174 -32.80 22.42 35.49
C THR A 174 -34.16 22.91 34.97
N ASN A 175 -34.20 23.39 33.72
CA ASN A 175 -35.44 23.87 33.11
C ASN A 175 -36.37 22.75 32.62
N ARG A 176 -35.95 21.47 32.66
CA ARG A 176 -36.64 20.30 32.09
C ARG A 176 -37.14 20.49 30.66
N SER A 177 -36.52 21.41 29.93
CA SER A 177 -36.98 21.87 28.63
C SER A 177 -36.61 20.89 27.51
N GLY A 178 -35.75 19.90 27.81
CA GLY A 178 -35.47 18.76 26.95
C GLY A 178 -34.92 19.16 25.59
N GLY A 179 -34.01 20.13 25.56
CA GLY A 179 -33.47 20.69 24.33
C GLY A 179 -32.85 19.60 23.44
N ARG A 180 -33.27 19.58 22.17
CA ARG A 180 -32.71 18.68 21.16
C ARG A 180 -31.33 19.16 20.73
N LEU A 181 -30.44 18.21 20.53
CA LEU A 181 -29.09 18.43 20.01
C LEU A 181 -29.09 18.18 18.50
N TYR A 182 -28.52 19.12 17.73
CA TYR A 182 -28.23 18.91 16.32
C TYR A 182 -26.72 18.90 16.09
N LEU A 183 -26.26 18.01 15.22
CA LEU A 183 -24.85 17.88 14.87
C LEU A 183 -24.42 19.06 13.99
N GLN A 184 -23.38 19.77 14.41
CA GLN A 184 -22.79 20.84 13.62
C GLN A 184 -21.52 20.33 12.94
N SER A 185 -21.59 20.09 11.63
CA SER A 185 -20.44 19.62 10.83
C SER A 185 -19.27 20.60 10.84
N ARG A 186 -19.53 21.92 10.78
CA ARG A 186 -18.48 22.96 10.78
C ARG A 186 -17.68 23.04 12.08
N GLY A 187 -18.31 22.73 13.20
CA GLY A 187 -17.67 22.70 14.52
C GLY A 187 -16.98 21.36 14.82
N SER A 188 -17.27 20.33 14.03
CA SER A 188 -16.76 18.97 14.21
C SER A 188 -15.42 18.78 13.49
N LYS A 189 -14.60 17.86 14.01
CA LYS A 189 -13.28 17.55 13.44
C LYS A 189 -13.35 16.29 12.59
N PHE A 190 -12.92 16.40 11.34
CA PHE A 190 -12.78 15.29 10.41
C PHE A 190 -11.30 15.06 10.08
N VAL A 191 -10.92 13.81 9.95
CA VAL A 191 -9.58 13.34 9.56
C VAL A 191 -9.73 12.47 8.33
N LYS A 192 -8.75 12.51 7.42
CA LYS A 192 -8.73 11.65 6.25
C LYS A 192 -8.57 10.19 6.71
N PHE A 193 -9.33 9.28 6.13
CA PHE A 193 -9.28 7.86 6.41
C PHE A 193 -9.24 7.09 5.10
N GLN A 194 -8.38 6.09 5.04
CA GLN A 194 -8.26 5.21 3.90
C GLN A 194 -7.97 3.79 4.40
N GLU A 195 -8.65 2.81 3.83
CA GLU A 195 -8.38 1.39 4.08
C GLU A 195 -7.55 0.82 2.93
N LEU A 196 -6.45 0.16 3.28
CA LEU A 196 -5.58 -0.59 2.36
C LEU A 196 -5.63 -2.07 2.75
N LYS A 197 -5.57 -2.97 1.77
CA LYS A 197 -5.25 -4.38 2.03
C LYS A 197 -3.86 -4.67 1.51
N MET A 198 -3.04 -5.20 2.39
CA MET A 198 -1.67 -5.59 2.09
C MET A 198 -1.55 -7.11 2.14
N GLN A 199 -0.80 -7.69 1.20
CA GLN A 199 -0.52 -9.11 1.10
C GLN A 199 0.96 -9.38 1.38
N GLU A 200 1.25 -10.58 1.89
CA GLU A 200 2.63 -11.10 2.01
C GLU A 200 3.35 -11.08 0.65
N HIS A 201 4.66 -10.86 0.71
CA HIS A 201 5.51 -11.04 -0.47
C HIS A 201 5.55 -12.51 -0.85
N THR A 202 5.45 -12.83 -2.16
CA THR A 202 5.39 -14.22 -2.66
C THR A 202 6.60 -15.05 -2.21
N ASP A 203 7.81 -14.49 -2.21
CA ASP A 203 9.05 -15.17 -1.81
C ASP A 203 9.06 -15.68 -0.36
N GLN A 204 8.27 -15.05 0.51
CA GLN A 204 8.23 -15.38 1.95
C GLN A 204 7.15 -16.42 2.26
N VAL A 205 6.36 -16.83 1.27
CA VAL A 205 5.27 -17.79 1.45
C VAL A 205 5.82 -19.22 1.37
N PRO A 206 5.69 -20.03 2.43
CA PRO A 206 6.10 -21.42 2.38
C PRO A 206 5.23 -22.22 1.40
N VAL A 207 5.85 -23.15 0.69
CA VAL A 207 5.20 -23.99 -0.32
C VAL A 207 3.96 -24.68 0.26
N GLY A 208 2.82 -24.55 -0.43
CA GLY A 208 1.55 -25.16 -0.05
C GLY A 208 0.66 -24.32 0.87
N HIS A 209 1.12 -23.16 1.35
CA HIS A 209 0.27 -22.21 2.07
C HIS A 209 -0.26 -21.11 1.18
N LEU A 210 -1.49 -20.66 1.46
CA LEU A 210 -2.03 -19.46 0.84
C LEU A 210 -1.36 -18.22 1.44
N PRO A 211 -1.07 -17.19 0.61
CA PRO A 211 -0.58 -15.90 1.09
C PRO A 211 -1.65 -15.23 1.95
N ARG A 212 -1.25 -14.71 3.11
CA ARG A 212 -2.17 -13.99 4.00
C ARG A 212 -2.24 -12.52 3.62
N SER A 213 -3.40 -11.92 3.87
CA SER A 213 -3.60 -10.48 3.75
C SER A 213 -3.99 -9.88 5.09
N ILE A 214 -3.58 -8.64 5.30
CA ILE A 214 -3.88 -7.83 6.48
C ILE A 214 -4.53 -6.51 6.04
N SER A 215 -5.58 -6.10 6.76
CA SER A 215 -6.18 -4.77 6.57
C SER A 215 -5.36 -3.72 7.31
N VAL A 216 -5.05 -2.63 6.63
CA VAL A 216 -4.29 -1.50 7.15
C VAL A 216 -5.19 -0.27 7.12
N ALA A 217 -5.38 0.34 8.29
CA ALA A 217 -6.09 1.60 8.45
C ALA A 217 -5.08 2.74 8.38
N VAL A 218 -5.23 3.62 7.39
CA VAL A 218 -4.39 4.80 7.20
C VAL A 218 -5.18 6.04 7.57
N HIS A 219 -4.63 6.82 8.48
CA HIS A 219 -5.21 8.07 8.92
C HIS A 219 -4.40 9.26 8.40
N GLY A 220 -5.06 10.40 8.23
CA GLY A 220 -4.42 11.70 8.11
C GLY A 220 -3.63 11.94 6.82
N GLU A 221 -2.45 12.55 6.96
CA GLU A 221 -1.58 12.90 5.82
C GLU A 221 -0.94 11.70 5.12
N ASN A 222 -0.92 10.53 5.75
CA ASN A 222 -0.41 9.30 5.13
C ASN A 222 -1.35 8.71 4.06
N THR A 223 -2.54 9.30 3.88
CA THR A 223 -3.50 8.86 2.86
C THR A 223 -2.99 9.16 1.43
N ARG A 224 -3.35 8.32 0.47
CA ARG A 224 -2.94 8.35 -0.95
C ARG A 224 -1.46 8.12 -1.22
N LEU A 225 -0.68 7.71 -0.22
CA LEU A 225 0.72 7.37 -0.45
C LEU A 225 0.84 6.11 -1.30
N ALA A 226 0.15 5.01 -0.98
CA ALA A 226 0.31 3.74 -1.70
C ALA A 226 -0.70 3.54 -2.85
N GLN A 227 -0.27 2.89 -3.92
CA GLN A 227 -1.11 2.41 -5.03
C GLN A 227 -1.16 0.86 -5.03
N PRO A 228 -2.19 0.24 -5.62
CA PRO A 228 -2.19 -1.20 -5.85
C PRO A 228 -0.97 -1.64 -6.68
N GLY A 229 -0.26 -2.68 -6.24
CA GLY A 229 0.97 -3.19 -6.84
C GLY A 229 2.27 -2.61 -6.25
N ASP A 230 2.19 -1.53 -5.45
CA ASP A 230 3.36 -1.00 -4.78
C ASP A 230 3.84 -1.94 -3.65
N HIS A 231 5.14 -2.18 -3.62
CA HIS A 231 5.81 -2.81 -2.47
C HIS A 231 6.08 -1.73 -1.42
N VAL A 232 5.55 -1.96 -0.22
CA VAL A 232 5.60 -0.98 0.86
C VAL A 232 6.06 -1.65 2.15
N SER A 233 6.83 -0.90 2.91
CA SER A 233 7.09 -1.18 4.32
C SER A 233 6.19 -0.27 5.13
N ILE A 234 5.22 -0.88 5.83
CA ILE A 234 4.28 -0.15 6.67
C ILE A 234 4.69 -0.37 8.12
N THR A 235 5.02 0.73 8.79
CA THR A 235 5.18 0.77 10.24
C THR A 235 3.85 1.13 10.86
N GLY A 236 3.35 0.30 11.76
CA GLY A 236 2.05 0.52 12.37
C GLY A 236 1.85 -0.23 13.68
N VAL A 237 0.78 0.11 14.38
CA VAL A 237 0.38 -0.57 15.61
C VAL A 237 -0.65 -1.62 15.28
N PHE A 238 -0.39 -2.86 15.69
CA PHE A 238 -1.30 -3.97 15.42
C PHE A 238 -2.40 -4.03 16.49
N LEU A 239 -3.66 -3.88 16.08
CA LEU A 239 -4.81 -3.77 16.98
C LEU A 239 -5.95 -4.70 16.57
N PRO A 240 -6.67 -5.30 17.55
CA PRO A 240 -7.91 -5.99 17.29
C PRO A 240 -9.06 -4.99 17.08
N LEU A 241 -9.92 -5.24 16.10
CA LEU A 241 -11.17 -4.53 15.90
C LEU A 241 -12.31 -5.30 16.56
N LEU A 242 -12.98 -4.65 17.51
CA LEU A 242 -14.19 -5.18 18.14
C LEU A 242 -15.42 -4.72 17.35
N LYS A 243 -16.08 -5.64 16.64
CA LYS A 243 -17.35 -5.34 15.98
C LYS A 243 -18.49 -5.36 17.01
N THR A 244 -19.08 -4.21 17.27
CA THR A 244 -20.27 -4.07 18.14
C THR A 244 -21.55 -4.14 17.31
N GLY A 245 -22.46 -5.09 17.57
CA GLY A 245 -23.76 -5.18 16.87
C GLY A 245 -24.57 -6.46 17.10
N PHE A 246 -25.74 -6.56 16.43
CA PHE A 246 -26.76 -7.63 16.56
C PHE A 246 -26.31 -9.06 16.20
N ARG A 247 -25.07 -9.25 15.75
CA ARG A 247 -24.44 -10.59 15.60
C ARG A 247 -23.91 -11.13 16.94
N GLN A 248 -24.68 -10.97 18.02
CA GLN A 248 -24.36 -11.54 19.34
C GLN A 248 -24.25 -13.08 19.30
N MET A 249 -24.85 -13.74 18.31
CA MET A 249 -24.77 -15.20 18.15
C MET A 249 -23.46 -15.70 17.50
N ALA A 250 -22.64 -14.80 16.94
CA ALA A 250 -21.33 -15.12 16.35
C ALA A 250 -20.15 -14.57 17.17
N GLN A 251 -20.39 -14.15 18.42
CA GLN A 251 -19.33 -13.74 19.34
C GLN A 251 -18.53 -14.95 19.84
N GLY A 252 -17.65 -15.46 18.96
CA GLY A 252 -16.42 -16.08 19.43
C GLY A 252 -15.44 -15.00 19.91
N LEU A 253 -14.41 -15.40 20.64
CA LEU A 253 -13.22 -14.59 20.99
C LEU A 253 -12.38 -14.18 19.75
N LEU A 254 -12.91 -14.43 18.54
CA LEU A 254 -12.25 -14.16 17.26
C LEU A 254 -12.44 -12.68 16.91
N SER A 255 -11.48 -11.86 17.31
CA SER A 255 -11.37 -10.48 16.85
C SER A 255 -10.75 -10.43 15.45
N GLU A 256 -11.39 -9.71 14.53
CA GLU A 256 -10.69 -9.27 13.32
C GLU A 256 -9.56 -8.33 13.72
N THR A 257 -8.43 -8.38 13.02
CA THR A 257 -7.26 -7.55 13.33
C THR A 257 -6.95 -6.60 12.19
N TYR A 258 -6.41 -5.44 12.54
CA TYR A 258 -5.97 -4.45 11.56
C TYR A 258 -4.69 -3.77 12.05
N LEU A 259 -3.94 -3.22 11.11
CA LEU A 259 -2.74 -2.44 11.38
C LEU A 259 -3.07 -0.94 11.25
N GLU A 260 -2.86 -0.17 12.32
CA GLU A 260 -2.97 1.29 12.29
C GLU A 260 -1.63 1.87 11.79
N ALA A 261 -1.60 2.40 10.57
CA ALA A 261 -0.36 2.82 9.91
C ALA A 261 0.12 4.18 10.41
N HIS A 262 1.38 4.24 10.87
CA HIS A 262 2.05 5.49 11.22
C HIS A 262 3.02 5.98 10.15
N CYS A 263 3.75 5.07 9.49
CA CYS A 263 4.70 5.43 8.46
C CYS A 263 4.60 4.44 7.30
N ILE A 264 4.43 4.95 6.09
CA ILE A 264 4.39 4.15 4.86
C ILE A 264 5.60 4.55 4.03
N VAL A 265 6.53 3.62 3.88
CA VAL A 265 7.73 3.80 3.06
C VAL A 265 7.58 2.94 1.82
N LYS A 266 7.66 3.55 0.63
CA LYS A 266 7.62 2.81 -0.63
C LYS A 266 8.98 2.22 -0.93
N MET A 267 9.03 0.90 -1.11
CA MET A 267 10.21 0.20 -1.61
C MET A 267 10.26 0.30 -3.12
N ASN A 268 10.55 1.51 -3.60
CA ASN A 268 10.97 1.76 -4.96
C ASN A 268 12.47 2.03 -4.92
N LYS A 269 13.25 1.30 -5.74
CA LYS A 269 14.70 1.41 -6.05
C LYS A 269 15.54 2.50 -5.36
N SER A 270 15.09 3.74 -5.25
CA SER A 270 15.81 4.84 -4.57
C SER A 270 16.17 4.61 -3.09
N GLU A 271 15.51 3.71 -2.35
CA GLU A 271 15.87 3.41 -0.94
C GLU A 271 16.39 1.98 -0.72
N GLU A 272 16.13 1.05 -1.64
CA GLU A 272 16.83 -0.24 -1.67
C GLU A 272 18.30 -0.03 -2.08
N ASP A 273 18.62 1.03 -2.82
CA ASP A 273 19.99 1.42 -3.13
C ASP A 273 20.77 1.93 -1.89
N GLU A 274 20.11 2.40 -0.82
CA GLU A 274 20.80 2.86 0.41
C GLU A 274 20.97 1.76 1.48
N SER A 275 20.13 0.72 1.48
CA SER A 275 20.28 -0.42 2.42
C SER A 275 20.79 -1.71 1.75
N GLY A 276 20.87 -1.74 0.42
CA GLY A 276 21.38 -2.84 -0.39
C GLY A 276 22.72 -2.55 -1.07
N ALA A 277 23.20 -1.31 -1.04
CA ALA A 277 24.64 -1.02 -1.14
C ALA A 277 25.31 -1.31 0.21
N GLY A 278 25.15 -2.53 0.72
CA GLY A 278 26.31 -3.13 1.34
C GLY A 278 27.36 -3.13 0.24
N GLU A 279 28.42 -2.36 0.41
CA GLU A 279 29.59 -2.39 -0.47
C GLU A 279 29.80 -3.85 -0.87
N LEU A 280 29.66 -4.15 -2.17
CA LEU A 280 29.87 -5.51 -2.64
C LEU A 280 31.20 -5.94 -2.04
N SER A 281 31.18 -7.05 -1.30
CA SER A 281 32.37 -7.43 -0.54
C SER A 281 33.56 -7.49 -1.51
N GLU A 282 34.74 -7.06 -1.08
CA GLU A 282 35.93 -7.10 -1.97
C GLU A 282 36.14 -8.51 -2.56
N GLU A 283 35.66 -9.55 -1.89
CA GLU A 283 35.64 -10.93 -2.32
C GLU A 283 34.68 -11.19 -3.50
N GLU A 284 33.45 -10.65 -3.47
CA GLU A 284 32.50 -10.72 -4.60
C GLU A 284 33.01 -9.94 -5.81
N LEU A 285 33.61 -8.77 -5.58
CA LEU A 285 34.24 -7.97 -6.63
C LEU A 285 35.39 -8.70 -7.32
N ARG A 286 36.20 -9.46 -6.55
CA ARG A 286 37.27 -10.33 -7.09
C ARG A 286 36.72 -11.50 -7.90
N GLN A 287 35.57 -12.06 -7.51
CA GLN A 287 34.91 -13.13 -8.27
C GLN A 287 34.28 -12.61 -9.56
N ILE A 288 33.72 -11.41 -9.56
CA ILE A 288 33.13 -10.77 -10.76
C ILE A 288 34.22 -10.37 -11.78
N THR A 289 35.43 -10.05 -11.31
CA THR A 289 36.56 -9.66 -12.17
C THR A 289 37.28 -10.83 -12.84
N GLU A 290 36.87 -12.08 -12.58
CA GLU A 290 37.35 -13.22 -13.37
C GLU A 290 36.91 -13.11 -14.84
N GLU A 291 37.84 -13.40 -15.76
CA GLU A 291 37.53 -13.53 -17.19
C GLU A 291 36.51 -14.69 -17.37
N ASP A 292 35.48 -14.47 -18.20
CA ASP A 292 34.32 -15.35 -18.47
C ASP A 292 33.14 -15.33 -17.46
N PHE A 293 32.94 -14.24 -16.69
CA PHE A 293 31.78 -14.10 -15.79
C PHE A 293 30.42 -14.18 -16.51
N TYR A 294 30.31 -13.62 -17.72
CA TYR A 294 29.04 -13.60 -18.48
C TYR A 294 28.56 -15.00 -18.87
N ASP A 295 29.46 -15.84 -19.39
CA ASP A 295 29.14 -17.21 -19.81
C ASP A 295 28.95 -18.13 -18.60
N LYS A 296 29.68 -17.92 -17.51
CA LYS A 296 29.46 -18.60 -16.22
C LYS A 296 28.08 -18.27 -15.62
N LEU A 297 27.65 -17.00 -15.66
CA LEU A 297 26.31 -16.61 -15.21
C LEU A 297 25.21 -17.19 -16.10
N ALA A 298 25.39 -17.14 -17.42
CA ALA A 298 24.41 -17.69 -18.36
C ALA A 298 24.26 -19.21 -18.18
N SER A 299 25.35 -19.94 -17.99
CA SER A 299 25.31 -21.39 -17.71
C SER A 299 24.74 -21.72 -16.33
N SER A 300 24.86 -20.81 -15.36
CA SER A 300 24.25 -20.92 -14.02
C SER A 300 22.73 -20.74 -14.02
N ILE A 301 22.15 -20.16 -15.07
CA ILE A 301 20.68 -20.12 -15.23
C ILE A 301 20.19 -21.49 -15.69
N ALA A 302 19.32 -22.11 -14.90
CA ALA A 302 18.74 -23.43 -15.14
C ALA A 302 19.81 -24.49 -15.52
N PRO A 303 20.71 -24.86 -14.60
CA PRO A 303 21.78 -25.83 -14.86
C PRO A 303 21.25 -27.25 -15.13
N GLU A 304 19.99 -27.53 -14.75
CA GLU A 304 19.30 -28.80 -15.03
C GLU A 304 19.10 -29.06 -16.53
N ILE A 305 19.07 -28.00 -17.35
CA ILE A 305 18.86 -28.09 -18.79
C ILE A 305 20.20 -27.90 -19.49
N TYR A 306 20.66 -28.93 -20.19
CA TYR A 306 21.86 -28.88 -21.03
C TYR A 306 21.57 -28.18 -22.36
N GLY A 307 22.49 -27.33 -22.82
CA GLY A 307 22.37 -26.58 -24.07
C GLY A 307 21.60 -25.26 -23.95
N HIS A 308 21.18 -24.73 -25.10
CA HIS A 308 20.47 -23.44 -25.24
C HIS A 308 21.17 -22.24 -24.57
N GLU A 309 22.50 -22.14 -24.70
CA GLU A 309 23.28 -21.08 -24.07
C GLU A 309 22.82 -19.67 -24.52
N ASP A 310 22.48 -19.50 -25.80
CA ASP A 310 21.99 -18.22 -26.32
C ASP A 310 20.64 -17.81 -25.72
N VAL A 311 19.74 -18.78 -25.48
CA VAL A 311 18.46 -18.51 -24.83
C VAL A 311 18.70 -18.12 -23.38
N LYS A 312 19.59 -18.81 -22.66
CA LYS A 312 19.95 -18.46 -21.28
C LYS A 312 20.60 -17.08 -21.18
N LYS A 313 21.44 -16.70 -22.13
CA LYS A 313 22.02 -15.36 -22.26
C LYS A 313 20.94 -14.29 -22.45
N ALA A 314 19.94 -14.55 -23.30
CA ALA A 314 18.80 -13.64 -23.47
C ALA A 314 17.97 -13.51 -22.19
N LEU A 315 17.75 -14.62 -21.47
CA LEU A 315 17.04 -14.63 -20.19
C LEU A 315 17.82 -13.90 -19.09
N LEU A 316 19.15 -13.95 -19.10
CA LEU A 316 19.99 -13.14 -18.21
C LEU A 316 19.77 -11.64 -18.47
N LEU A 317 19.76 -11.23 -19.75
CA LEU A 317 19.50 -9.83 -20.13
C LEU A 317 18.09 -9.37 -19.72
N LEU A 318 17.11 -10.27 -19.76
CA LEU A 318 15.76 -10.02 -19.26
C LEU A 318 15.76 -9.71 -17.75
N LEU A 319 16.49 -10.49 -16.95
CA LEU A 319 16.57 -10.33 -15.49
C LEU A 319 17.26 -9.04 -15.07
N VAL A 320 18.35 -8.67 -15.76
CA VAL A 320 19.06 -7.41 -15.51
C VAL A 320 18.22 -6.22 -15.99
N GLY A 321 17.53 -6.39 -17.12
CA GLY A 321 16.74 -5.35 -17.77
C GLY A 321 17.62 -4.25 -18.37
N GLY A 322 16.96 -3.27 -19.01
CA GLY A 322 17.59 -2.07 -19.54
C GLY A 322 17.29 -0.81 -18.72
N VAL A 323 17.95 0.28 -19.08
CA VAL A 323 17.71 1.60 -18.48
C VAL A 323 16.58 2.31 -19.23
N ASP A 324 15.49 2.62 -18.53
CA ASP A 324 14.44 3.51 -19.05
C ASP A 324 15.06 4.89 -19.36
N ARG A 325 14.87 5.39 -20.58
CA ARG A 325 15.35 6.73 -20.98
C ARG A 325 14.19 7.63 -21.33
N ASN A 326 14.27 8.88 -20.90
CA ASN A 326 13.30 9.93 -21.23
C ASN A 326 13.93 11.06 -22.06
N PRO A 327 14.41 10.81 -23.29
CA PRO A 327 14.84 11.88 -24.16
C PRO A 327 13.61 12.65 -24.65
N HIS A 328 13.53 13.95 -24.34
CA HIS A 328 12.52 14.88 -24.86
C HIS A 328 11.05 14.55 -24.51
N GLY A 329 10.79 14.02 -23.31
CA GLY A 329 9.42 13.81 -22.81
C GLY A 329 8.70 12.59 -23.39
N MET A 330 9.32 11.85 -24.31
CA MET A 330 8.88 10.51 -24.71
C MET A 330 9.61 9.48 -23.85
N LYS A 331 8.84 8.66 -23.11
CA LYS A 331 9.39 7.56 -22.32
C LYS A 331 9.73 6.40 -23.24
N ILE A 332 11.00 6.02 -23.30
CA ILE A 332 11.45 4.81 -23.99
C ILE A 332 11.58 3.69 -22.96
N ARG A 333 10.89 2.57 -23.21
CA ARG A 333 10.94 1.39 -22.35
C ARG A 333 12.34 0.77 -22.36
N GLY A 334 12.84 0.40 -21.18
CA GLY A 334 14.06 -0.39 -20.99
C GLY A 334 13.80 -1.88 -20.77
N ASN A 335 12.55 -2.29 -20.60
CA ASN A 335 12.18 -3.70 -20.37
C ASN A 335 12.21 -4.49 -21.69
N ILE A 336 12.89 -5.63 -21.68
CA ILE A 336 12.98 -6.55 -22.82
C ILE A 336 11.79 -7.51 -22.77
N ASN A 337 11.11 -7.72 -23.89
CA ASN A 337 10.07 -8.74 -24.00
C ASN A 337 10.57 -9.90 -24.87
N ILE A 338 10.49 -11.12 -24.33
CA ILE A 338 11.00 -12.33 -24.97
C ILE A 338 9.86 -13.33 -25.16
N CYS A 339 9.76 -13.90 -26.37
CA CYS A 339 8.86 -15.03 -26.63
C CYS A 339 9.67 -16.28 -27.01
N LEU A 340 9.46 -17.35 -26.25
CA LEU A 340 9.99 -18.69 -26.50
C LEU A 340 8.95 -19.53 -27.25
N MET A 341 9.27 -19.88 -28.48
CA MET A 341 8.45 -20.72 -29.35
C MET A 341 9.15 -22.05 -29.55
N GLY A 342 8.40 -23.14 -29.64
CA GLY A 342 9.02 -24.42 -29.93
C GLY A 342 8.09 -25.60 -29.74
N ASP A 343 8.60 -26.78 -30.02
CA ASP A 343 7.83 -28.02 -29.89
C ASP A 343 7.64 -28.38 -28.40
N PRO A 344 6.60 -29.15 -28.04
CA PRO A 344 6.46 -29.69 -26.69
C PRO A 344 7.63 -30.62 -26.39
N GLY A 345 8.29 -30.43 -25.24
CA GLY A 345 9.44 -31.26 -24.82
C GLY A 345 10.75 -30.48 -24.67
N VAL A 346 10.86 -29.27 -25.22
CA VAL A 346 12.08 -28.44 -25.16
C VAL A 346 12.25 -27.66 -23.82
N ALA A 347 11.69 -28.20 -22.73
CA ALA A 347 11.79 -27.65 -21.36
C ALA A 347 11.42 -26.15 -21.18
N LYS A 348 10.64 -25.54 -22.09
CA LYS A 348 10.24 -24.12 -22.03
C LYS A 348 9.57 -23.75 -20.70
N SER A 349 8.55 -24.48 -20.27
CA SER A 349 7.85 -24.20 -19.01
C SER A 349 8.77 -24.33 -17.78
N GLN A 350 9.81 -25.17 -17.85
CA GLN A 350 10.82 -25.28 -16.79
C GLN A 350 11.71 -24.03 -16.75
N LEU A 351 12.10 -23.48 -17.91
CA LEU A 351 12.83 -22.21 -18.00
C LEU A 351 12.01 -21.04 -17.42
N LEU A 352 10.72 -20.94 -17.77
CA LEU A 352 9.83 -19.91 -17.19
C LEU A 352 9.70 -20.08 -15.67
N SER A 353 9.45 -21.31 -15.20
CA SER A 353 9.32 -21.60 -13.76
C SER A 353 10.61 -21.32 -12.99
N TYR A 354 11.77 -21.52 -13.61
CA TYR A 354 13.06 -21.21 -12.99
C TYR A 354 13.25 -19.70 -12.87
N ILE A 355 12.93 -18.93 -13.92
CA ILE A 355 12.99 -17.47 -13.90
C ILE A 355 12.01 -16.90 -12.88
N ASP A 356 10.81 -17.47 -12.78
CA ASP A 356 9.82 -17.05 -11.78
C ASP A 356 10.31 -17.29 -10.34
N ARG A 357 11.23 -18.21 -10.11
CA ARG A 357 11.85 -18.39 -8.78
C ARG A 357 13.05 -17.49 -8.55
N LEU A 358 13.75 -17.12 -9.63
CA LEU A 358 14.99 -16.36 -9.56
C LEU A 358 14.74 -14.84 -9.54
N ALA A 359 13.75 -14.38 -10.29
CA ALA A 359 13.45 -12.96 -10.44
C ALA A 359 12.74 -12.42 -9.19
N PRO A 360 13.24 -11.32 -8.59
CA PRO A 360 12.47 -10.63 -7.56
C PRO A 360 11.23 -10.02 -8.22
N ARG A 361 10.05 -10.30 -7.67
CA ARG A 361 8.75 -9.82 -8.18
C ARG A 361 8.33 -10.40 -9.53
N SER A 362 8.32 -11.71 -9.65
CA SER A 362 7.67 -12.35 -10.80
C SER A 362 6.29 -12.89 -10.49
N GLN A 363 5.52 -13.07 -11.55
CA GLN A 363 4.24 -13.75 -11.48
C GLN A 363 4.16 -14.75 -12.62
N TYR A 364 3.99 -16.02 -12.27
CA TYR A 364 3.67 -17.07 -13.22
C TYR A 364 2.17 -17.14 -13.49
N THR A 365 1.82 -17.14 -14.76
CA THR A 365 0.45 -17.31 -15.25
C THR A 365 0.41 -18.21 -16.47
N THR A 366 -0.70 -18.92 -16.64
CA THR A 366 -1.02 -19.64 -17.88
C THR A 366 -2.09 -18.88 -18.64
N GLY A 367 -1.97 -18.87 -19.97
CA GLY A 367 -2.91 -18.21 -20.87
C GLY A 367 -4.37 -18.70 -20.77
N ARG A 368 -4.60 -19.89 -20.22
CA ARG A 368 -5.97 -20.39 -19.90
C ARG A 368 -6.38 -20.17 -18.44
N GLY A 369 -5.43 -20.20 -17.51
CA GLY A 369 -5.74 -20.08 -16.07
C GLY A 369 -5.92 -18.64 -15.60
N SER A 370 -5.46 -17.67 -16.38
CA SER A 370 -5.67 -16.24 -16.10
C SER A 370 -6.67 -15.66 -17.08
N SER A 371 -7.88 -15.37 -16.62
CA SER A 371 -8.82 -14.55 -17.39
C SER A 371 -8.32 -13.11 -17.47
N GLY A 372 -8.78 -12.31 -18.43
CA GLY A 372 -8.40 -10.91 -18.55
C GLY A 372 -8.58 -10.07 -17.28
N VAL A 373 -9.52 -10.45 -16.41
CA VAL A 373 -9.69 -9.82 -15.09
C VAL A 373 -8.56 -10.19 -14.12
N GLY A 374 -8.09 -11.43 -14.16
CA GLY A 374 -6.94 -11.89 -13.38
C GLY A 374 -5.59 -11.42 -13.93
N LEU A 375 -5.52 -11.12 -15.23
CA LEU A 375 -4.33 -10.59 -15.90
C LEU A 375 -4.17 -9.07 -15.71
N THR A 376 -5.28 -8.32 -15.79
CA THR A 376 -5.30 -6.85 -15.70
C THR A 376 -5.57 -6.34 -14.28
N ALA A 377 -6.77 -5.87 -14.00
CA ALA A 377 -7.25 -5.58 -12.67
C ALA A 377 -8.77 -5.75 -12.64
N ALA A 378 -9.28 -6.03 -11.46
CA ALA A 378 -10.69 -6.21 -11.18
C ALA A 378 -11.24 -5.03 -10.38
N VAL A 379 -12.47 -4.62 -10.69
CA VAL A 379 -13.24 -3.77 -9.79
C VAL A 379 -14.12 -4.70 -8.97
N LEU A 380 -13.84 -4.82 -7.67
CA LEU A 380 -14.63 -5.61 -6.74
C LEU A 380 -15.47 -4.71 -5.84
N ARG A 381 -16.69 -5.14 -5.54
CA ARG A 381 -17.52 -4.47 -4.54
C ARG A 381 -17.21 -5.06 -3.16
N ASP A 382 -16.79 -4.23 -2.22
CA ASP A 382 -16.59 -4.68 -0.84
C ASP A 382 -17.95 -5.05 -0.23
N PRO A 383 -18.10 -6.25 0.36
CA PRO A 383 -19.36 -6.70 0.94
C PRO A 383 -19.79 -5.91 2.19
N LEU A 384 -18.87 -5.24 2.89
CA LEU A 384 -19.16 -4.50 4.12
C LEU A 384 -19.51 -3.03 3.84
N THR A 385 -18.71 -2.36 3.02
CA THR A 385 -18.91 -0.94 2.70
C THR A 385 -19.78 -0.74 1.46
N GLY A 386 -19.91 -1.76 0.61
CA GLY A 386 -20.62 -1.68 -0.65
C GLY A 386 -19.88 -0.86 -1.73
N GLU A 387 -18.60 -0.56 -1.51
CA GLU A 387 -17.80 0.31 -2.37
C GLU A 387 -17.04 -0.46 -3.43
N LEU A 388 -16.73 0.21 -4.53
CA LEU A 388 -15.91 -0.33 -5.60
C LEU A 388 -14.43 -0.15 -5.20
N ALA A 389 -13.74 -1.27 -4.96
CA ALA A 389 -12.31 -1.33 -4.74
C ALA A 389 -11.62 -1.88 -6.00
N LEU A 390 -10.45 -1.35 -6.32
CA LEU A 390 -9.59 -1.87 -7.38
C LEU A 390 -8.67 -2.94 -6.80
N GLU A 391 -8.63 -4.10 -7.45
CA GLU A 391 -7.69 -5.18 -7.15
C GLU A 391 -6.80 -5.44 -8.36
N GLY A 392 -5.48 -5.35 -8.16
CA GLY A 392 -4.48 -5.64 -9.21
C GLY A 392 -4.47 -7.10 -9.61
N GLY A 393 -4.39 -7.37 -10.91
CA GLY A 393 -4.11 -8.68 -11.48
C GLY A 393 -2.61 -8.94 -11.63
N ALA A 394 -2.26 -10.04 -12.29
CA ALA A 394 -0.90 -10.54 -12.42
C ALA A 394 0.10 -9.52 -12.98
N LEU A 395 -0.28 -8.76 -14.03
CA LEU A 395 0.61 -7.77 -14.64
C LEU A 395 0.86 -6.55 -13.75
N VAL A 396 -0.13 -6.17 -12.93
CA VAL A 396 -0.02 -5.04 -11.99
C VAL A 396 0.83 -5.44 -10.79
N LEU A 397 0.70 -6.69 -10.33
CA LEU A 397 1.52 -7.24 -9.25
C LEU A 397 2.98 -7.45 -9.68
N ALA A 398 3.22 -7.72 -10.98
CA ALA A 398 4.56 -7.85 -11.55
C ALA A 398 5.21 -6.52 -11.98
N ASP A 399 4.71 -5.34 -11.53
CA ASP A 399 5.33 -4.05 -11.88
C ASP A 399 6.81 -4.00 -11.46
N ARG A 400 7.68 -3.61 -12.39
CA ARG A 400 9.16 -3.61 -12.29
C ARG A 400 9.80 -4.99 -12.14
N GLY A 401 9.07 -6.08 -12.34
CA GLY A 401 9.60 -7.43 -12.36
C GLY A 401 9.32 -8.14 -13.70
N VAL A 402 9.17 -9.46 -13.64
CA VAL A 402 8.97 -10.30 -14.84
C VAL A 402 7.62 -11.02 -14.76
N CYS A 403 6.76 -10.82 -15.75
CA CYS A 403 5.54 -11.60 -15.90
C CYS A 403 5.82 -12.80 -16.81
N CYS A 404 5.74 -14.00 -16.24
CA CYS A 404 5.91 -15.25 -16.95
C CYS A 404 4.54 -15.76 -17.43
N ILE A 405 4.36 -15.91 -18.75
CA ILE A 405 3.11 -16.36 -19.36
C ILE A 405 3.38 -17.63 -20.16
N ASP A 406 2.85 -18.76 -19.70
CA ASP A 406 2.87 -20.03 -20.45
C ASP A 406 1.59 -20.21 -21.29
N GLU A 407 1.68 -20.99 -22.36
CA GLU A 407 0.60 -21.23 -23.32
C GLU A 407 0.00 -19.94 -23.89
N PHE A 408 0.87 -19.02 -24.30
CA PHE A 408 0.50 -17.70 -24.84
C PHE A 408 -0.42 -17.82 -26.07
N ASP A 409 -0.30 -18.90 -26.85
CA ASP A 409 -1.14 -19.21 -28.01
C ASP A 409 -2.61 -19.43 -27.63
N LYS A 410 -2.88 -19.93 -26.41
CA LYS A 410 -4.23 -20.29 -25.95
C LYS A 410 -4.99 -19.14 -25.29
N MET A 411 -4.40 -17.95 -25.22
CA MET A 411 -5.05 -16.77 -24.65
C MET A 411 -6.20 -16.24 -25.52
N LEU A 412 -7.23 -15.76 -24.84
CA LEU A 412 -8.40 -15.14 -25.45
C LEU A 412 -8.03 -13.79 -26.08
N GLU A 413 -8.80 -13.37 -27.09
CA GLU A 413 -8.55 -12.11 -27.80
C GLU A 413 -8.65 -10.87 -26.89
N ALA A 414 -9.54 -10.90 -25.88
CA ALA A 414 -9.67 -9.84 -24.88
C ALA A 414 -8.41 -9.69 -23.99
N ASP A 415 -7.66 -10.76 -23.79
CA ASP A 415 -6.45 -10.73 -22.97
C ASP A 415 -5.25 -10.22 -23.80
N ARG A 416 -5.29 -10.48 -25.12
CA ARG A 416 -4.30 -9.96 -26.07
C ARG A 416 -4.34 -8.43 -26.14
N THR A 417 -5.51 -7.80 -26.10
CA THR A 417 -5.62 -6.33 -26.12
C THR A 417 -4.98 -5.69 -24.88
N ALA A 418 -5.16 -6.30 -23.71
CA ALA A 418 -4.53 -5.85 -22.48
C ALA A 418 -3.00 -5.95 -22.56
N ILE A 419 -2.48 -7.05 -23.09
CA ILE A 419 -1.03 -7.23 -23.27
C ILE A 419 -0.47 -6.25 -24.30
N HIS A 420 -1.21 -5.94 -25.36
CA HIS A 420 -0.83 -4.89 -26.32
C HIS A 420 -0.66 -3.54 -25.64
N GLU A 421 -1.57 -3.19 -24.73
CA GLU A 421 -1.50 -1.95 -23.96
C GLU A 421 -0.27 -1.92 -23.05
N VAL A 422 -0.03 -3.01 -22.32
CA VAL A 422 1.12 -3.13 -21.39
C VAL A 422 2.46 -3.06 -22.13
N MET A 423 2.60 -3.77 -23.25
CA MET A 423 3.83 -3.75 -24.03
C MET A 423 4.13 -2.37 -24.64
N GLU A 424 3.10 -1.59 -24.99
CA GLU A 424 3.27 -0.26 -25.57
C GLU A 424 3.49 0.82 -24.52
N GLN A 425 2.56 0.92 -23.56
CA GLN A 425 2.44 2.06 -22.67
C GLN A 425 3.01 1.76 -21.27
N GLN A 426 3.30 0.50 -20.95
CA GLN A 426 3.66 0.04 -19.60
C GLN A 426 2.61 0.44 -18.54
N SER A 427 1.35 0.56 -18.97
CA SER A 427 0.20 0.89 -18.12
C SER A 427 -1.02 0.13 -18.60
N ILE A 428 -1.97 -0.06 -17.69
CA ILE A 428 -3.26 -0.68 -17.93
C ILE A 428 -4.35 0.34 -17.60
N SER A 429 -5.18 0.68 -18.56
CA SER A 429 -6.36 1.53 -18.38
C SER A 429 -7.60 0.66 -18.19
N ILE A 430 -8.36 0.96 -17.16
CA ILE A 430 -9.58 0.24 -16.82
C ILE A 430 -10.73 1.23 -16.76
N ALA A 431 -11.72 0.95 -17.62
CA ALA A 431 -13.01 1.64 -17.66
C ALA A 431 -14.12 0.64 -17.34
N LYS A 432 -14.31 0.31 -16.07
CA LYS A 432 -15.33 -0.66 -15.62
C LYS A 432 -16.12 -0.12 -14.44
N ALA A 433 -17.42 -0.42 -14.41
CA ALA A 433 -18.33 -0.03 -13.32
C ALA A 433 -18.31 1.47 -12.96
N GLY A 434 -18.09 2.34 -13.95
CA GLY A 434 -18.02 3.81 -13.74
C GLY A 434 -16.68 4.31 -13.19
N VAL A 435 -15.72 3.43 -12.93
CA VAL A 435 -14.37 3.79 -12.51
C VAL A 435 -13.46 3.84 -13.73
N LEU A 436 -12.86 5.00 -13.97
CA LEU A 436 -11.80 5.23 -14.95
C LEU A 436 -10.49 5.36 -14.18
N ALA A 437 -9.67 4.31 -14.20
CA ALA A 437 -8.39 4.27 -13.51
C ALA A 437 -7.29 3.76 -14.43
N THR A 438 -6.09 4.32 -14.28
CA THR A 438 -4.87 3.87 -14.95
C THR A 438 -3.93 3.31 -13.90
N LEU A 439 -3.47 2.08 -14.11
CA LEU A 439 -2.52 1.38 -13.25
C LEU A 439 -1.20 1.21 -14.00
N ASN A 440 -0.09 1.35 -13.30
CA ASN A 440 1.23 1.14 -13.89
C ASN A 440 1.54 -0.37 -13.94
N ALA A 441 2.11 -0.82 -15.06
CA ALA A 441 2.49 -2.22 -15.28
C ALA A 441 3.80 -2.27 -16.07
N ARG A 442 4.89 -1.73 -15.50
CA ARG A 442 6.25 -1.74 -16.08
C ARG A 442 6.91 -3.09 -15.84
N CYS A 443 6.25 -4.16 -16.25
CA CYS A 443 6.80 -5.49 -16.21
C CYS A 443 7.57 -5.79 -17.50
N ALA A 444 8.48 -6.74 -17.44
CA ALA A 444 9.04 -7.41 -18.61
C ALA A 444 8.22 -8.69 -18.87
N ILE A 445 7.87 -8.97 -20.12
CA ILE A 445 7.04 -10.14 -20.46
C ILE A 445 7.94 -11.25 -20.98
N LEU A 446 7.87 -12.40 -20.31
CA LEU A 446 8.41 -13.66 -20.80
C LEU A 446 7.26 -14.59 -21.21
N ALA A 447 7.10 -14.79 -22.50
CA ALA A 447 6.03 -15.63 -23.05
C ALA A 447 6.57 -16.97 -23.57
N ALA A 448 5.87 -18.06 -23.31
CA ALA A 448 6.04 -19.33 -24.00
C ALA A 448 4.82 -19.62 -24.88
N ALA A 449 5.08 -19.97 -26.14
CA ALA A 449 4.05 -20.35 -27.11
C ALA A 449 4.39 -21.69 -27.75
N ASN A 450 3.34 -22.41 -28.15
CA ASN A 450 3.45 -23.64 -28.92
C ASN A 450 2.97 -23.41 -30.36
N PRO A 451 3.57 -24.09 -31.36
CA PRO A 451 3.08 -24.04 -32.73
C PRO A 451 1.69 -24.69 -32.82
N ALA A 452 0.84 -24.18 -33.72
CA ALA A 452 -0.57 -24.55 -33.81
C ALA A 452 -0.81 -26.06 -34.06
N TYR A 453 0.12 -26.73 -34.75
CA TYR A 453 0.04 -28.16 -35.06
C TYR A 453 0.94 -29.02 -34.17
N GLY A 454 1.46 -28.47 -33.06
CA GLY A 454 2.36 -29.15 -32.14
C GLY A 454 3.80 -29.34 -32.64
N ARG A 455 4.04 -29.20 -33.96
CA ARG A 455 5.38 -29.14 -34.55
C ARG A 455 5.54 -27.96 -35.48
N TYR A 456 6.71 -27.35 -35.48
CA TYR A 456 7.05 -26.29 -36.43
C TYR A 456 7.26 -26.86 -37.84
N ASN A 457 6.53 -26.35 -38.83
CA ASN A 457 6.71 -26.74 -40.23
C ASN A 457 7.51 -25.67 -40.99
N PRO A 458 8.75 -25.95 -41.43
CA PRO A 458 9.60 -24.96 -42.09
C PRO A 458 9.08 -24.53 -43.47
N LYS A 459 8.13 -25.27 -44.04
CA LYS A 459 7.53 -24.94 -45.35
C LYS A 459 6.43 -23.89 -45.28
N ARG A 460 5.99 -23.51 -44.07
CA ARG A 460 4.90 -22.55 -43.84
C ARG A 460 5.46 -21.26 -43.27
N SER A 461 4.75 -20.16 -43.49
CA SER A 461 5.10 -18.86 -42.91
C SER A 461 4.93 -18.88 -41.38
N LEU A 462 5.71 -18.04 -40.70
CA LEU A 462 5.71 -17.88 -39.25
C LEU A 462 4.29 -17.61 -38.70
N GLU A 463 3.54 -16.72 -39.35
CA GLU A 463 2.17 -16.34 -38.97
C GLU A 463 1.21 -17.54 -38.97
N HIS A 464 1.29 -18.38 -40.00
CA HIS A 464 0.41 -19.55 -40.13
C HIS A 464 0.78 -20.66 -39.14
N ASN A 465 2.05 -20.72 -38.72
CA ASN A 465 2.51 -21.70 -37.75
C ASN A 465 2.13 -21.33 -36.31
N ILE A 466 2.01 -20.04 -35.99
CA ILE A 466 1.92 -19.56 -34.60
C ILE A 466 0.52 -19.04 -34.21
N GLN A 467 -0.38 -18.78 -35.18
CA GLN A 467 -1.75 -18.30 -34.91
C GLN A 467 -1.79 -17.04 -34.00
N LEU A 468 -0.72 -16.25 -34.01
CA LEU A 468 -0.64 -14.95 -33.37
C LEU A 468 -0.64 -13.85 -34.43
N PRO A 469 -1.31 -12.72 -34.17
CA PRO A 469 -1.29 -11.60 -35.11
C PRO A 469 0.12 -11.00 -35.20
N ALA A 470 0.56 -10.64 -36.41
CA ALA A 470 1.88 -10.06 -36.66
C ALA A 470 2.14 -8.78 -35.84
N ALA A 471 1.08 -8.01 -35.54
CA ALA A 471 1.14 -6.81 -34.69
C ALA A 471 1.57 -7.09 -33.24
N LEU A 472 1.44 -8.33 -32.76
CA LEU A 472 1.92 -8.75 -31.46
C LEU A 472 3.40 -9.18 -31.55
N LEU A 473 3.74 -9.95 -32.59
CA LEU A 473 5.12 -10.39 -32.85
C LEU A 473 6.07 -9.21 -33.03
N SER A 474 5.63 -8.12 -33.67
CA SER A 474 6.44 -6.91 -33.84
C SER A 474 6.73 -6.14 -32.54
N ARG A 475 6.05 -6.48 -31.43
CA ARG A 475 6.23 -5.82 -30.12
C ARG A 475 7.20 -6.57 -29.22
N PHE A 476 7.50 -7.82 -29.52
CA PHE A 476 8.56 -8.58 -28.87
C PHE A 476 9.91 -8.15 -29.42
N ASP A 477 10.90 -8.02 -28.53
CA ASP A 477 12.25 -7.62 -28.93
C ASP A 477 13.06 -8.85 -29.39
N LEU A 478 12.81 -10.01 -28.75
CA LEU A 478 13.46 -11.28 -29.10
C LEU A 478 12.41 -12.39 -29.27
N LEU A 479 12.48 -13.07 -30.40
CA LEU A 479 11.69 -14.25 -30.72
C LEU A 479 12.65 -15.44 -30.88
N TRP A 480 12.55 -16.41 -29.98
CA TRP A 480 13.35 -17.62 -30.03
C TRP A 480 12.51 -18.78 -30.54
N LEU A 481 12.92 -19.38 -31.65
CA LEU A 481 12.35 -20.64 -32.14
C LEU A 481 13.28 -21.79 -31.73
N ILE A 482 12.78 -22.65 -30.87
CA ILE A 482 13.46 -23.85 -30.38
C ILE A 482 12.85 -25.05 -31.11
N GLN A 483 13.63 -25.64 -32.01
CA GLN A 483 13.26 -26.84 -32.74
C GLN A 483 14.12 -28.01 -32.23
N ASP A 484 13.49 -29.17 -32.05
CA ASP A 484 14.14 -30.44 -31.70
C ASP A 484 14.60 -31.20 -32.96
#